data_AF-A0A941MA45-F1
#
_entry.id   AF-A0A941MA45-F1
#
_cell.length_a   1.000
_cell.length_b   1.000
_cell.length_c   1.000
_cell.angle_alpha   90.00
_cell.angle_beta   90.00
_cell.angle_gamma   90.00
#
_symmetry.space_group_name_H-M   'P 1'
#
loop_
_entity.id
_entity.type
_entity.pdbx_description
1 polymer ?
#
loop_
_entity_poly.entity_id
_entity_poly.type
_entity_poly.pdbx_seq_one_letter_code
_entity_poly.pdbx_strand_id
1 'polypeptide(L)' 'MGRRIAIDLNPTPDIVIDGGPIAEALGLDTATFFRLLETRKIDQLCERGIDEDAGLYRASYYYGRKRV' A
#
# COMPACT_ATOMS: atom_id res chain seq x y z
N MET A 1 -31.57 -7.10 -20.91
CA MET A 1 -31.18 -8.06 -19.86
C MET A 1 -29.65 -8.16 -19.90
N GLY A 2 -28.94 -7.55 -18.94
CA GLY A 2 -27.48 -7.43 -18.97
C GLY A 2 -26.80 -8.77 -18.68
N ARG A 3 -25.87 -9.18 -19.54
CA ARG A 3 -25.06 -10.40 -19.39
C ARG A 3 -24.13 -10.22 -18.18
N ARG A 4 -24.30 -11.03 -17.13
CA ARG A 4 -23.39 -11.02 -15.97
C ARG A 4 -22.11 -11.76 -16.33
N ILE A 5 -20.96 -11.12 -16.10
CA ILE A 5 -19.65 -11.75 -16.18
C ILE A 5 -19.35 -12.30 -14.78
N ALA A 6 -19.10 -13.60 -14.67
CA ALA A 6 -18.59 -14.16 -13.43
C ALA A 6 -17.12 -13.73 -13.28
N ILE A 7 -16.84 -12.88 -12.29
CA ILE A 7 -15.47 -12.49 -11.95
C ILE A 7 -15.05 -13.40 -10.81
N ASP A 8 -14.10 -14.29 -11.09
CA ASP A 8 -13.37 -14.97 -10.03
C ASP A 8 -12.28 -14.00 -9.52
N LEU A 9 -12.28 -13.74 -8.22
CA LEU A 9 -11.29 -12.82 -7.64
C LEU A 9 -9.97 -13.58 -7.50
N ASN A 10 -8.89 -12.97 -7.97
CA ASN A 10 -7.57 -13.50 -7.69
C ASN A 10 -7.41 -13.59 -6.17
N PRO A 11 -6.94 -14.72 -5.60
CA PRO A 11 -6.80 -14.87 -4.16
C PRO A 11 -5.94 -13.73 -3.62
N THR A 12 -6.46 -13.03 -2.60
CA THR A 12 -5.75 -11.92 -1.97
C THR A 12 -4.64 -12.49 -1.09
N PRO A 13 -3.35 -12.31 -1.41
CA PRO A 13 -2.29 -12.71 -0.50
C PRO A 13 -2.37 -11.85 0.76
N ASP A 14 -2.18 -12.46 1.93
CA ASP A 14 -2.01 -11.72 3.18
C ASP A 14 -0.56 -11.20 3.21
N ILE A 15 -0.41 -9.89 3.01
CA ILE A 15 0.90 -9.21 2.99
C ILE A 15 1.00 -8.34 4.23
N VAL A 16 1.86 -8.77 5.16
CA VAL A 16 2.18 -7.99 6.37
C VAL A 16 3.41 -7.14 6.11
N ILE A 17 3.28 -5.84 6.34
CA ILE A 17 4.36 -4.85 6.16
C ILE A 17 4.67 -4.22 7.52
N ASP A 18 5.94 -4.19 7.91
CA ASP A 18 6.39 -3.47 9.11
C ASP A 18 6.33 -1.96 8.88
N GLY A 19 5.52 -1.27 9.68
CA GLY A 19 5.31 0.18 9.61
C GLY A 19 6.43 1.01 10.21
N GLY A 20 7.30 0.44 11.05
CA GLY A 20 8.36 1.17 11.74
C GLY A 20 9.32 1.90 10.79
N PRO A 21 9.95 1.19 9.84
CA PRO A 21 10.86 1.81 8.86
C PRO A 21 10.17 2.86 7.97
N ILE A 22 8.89 2.65 7.65
CA ILE A 22 8.12 3.58 6.82
C ILE A 22 7.85 4.88 7.59
N ALA A 23 7.45 4.76 8.86
CA ALA A 23 7.23 5.90 9.74
C ALA A 23 8.51 6.75 9.86
N GLU A 24 9.65 6.11 10.14
CA GLU A 24 10.95 6.78 10.24
C GLU A 24 11.30 7.52 8.94
N ALA A 25 11.18 6.87 7.78
CA ALA A 25 11.48 7.48 6.49
C ALA A 25 10.55 8.67 6.16
N LEU A 26 9.30 8.62 6.61
CA LEU A 26 8.37 9.76 6.51
C LEU A 26 8.67 10.87 7.54
N GLY A 27 9.48 10.60 8.56
CA GLY A 27 9.78 11.51 9.67
C GLY A 27 8.65 11.56 10.70
N LEU A 28 7.98 10.43 10.91
CA LEU A 28 6.88 10.24 11.86
C LEU A 28 7.27 9.20 12.91
N ASP A 29 6.70 9.29 14.10
CA ASP A 29 6.69 8.15 15.01
C ASP A 29 5.66 7.10 14.55
N THR A 30 5.87 5.85 14.97
CA THR A 30 5.04 4.70 14.56
C THR A 30 3.56 4.88 14.92
N ALA A 31 3.25 5.43 16.09
CA ALA A 31 1.86 5.60 16.53
C ALA A 31 1.15 6.67 15.70
N THR A 32 1.83 7.78 15.40
CA THR A 32 1.31 8.81 14.48
C THR A 32 1.13 8.27 13.07
N PHE A 33 2.07 7.48 12.55
CA PHE A 33 1.93 6.85 11.24
C PHE A 33 0.65 6.00 11.15
N PHE A 34 0.43 5.08 12.09
CA PHE A 34 -0.75 4.22 12.06
C PHE A 34 -2.06 5.00 12.23
N ARG A 35 -2.09 6.01 13.11
CA ARG A 35 -3.26 6.90 13.25
C ARG A 35 -3.56 7.66 11.95
N LEU A 36 -2.54 8.15 11.25
CA LEU A 36 -2.73 8.87 9.99
C LEU A 36 -3.12 7.94 8.84
N LEU A 37 -2.62 6.70 8.82
CA LEU A 37 -3.03 5.67 7.88
C LEU A 37 -4.51 5.29 8.08
N GLU A 38 -4.92 5.02 9.32
CA GLU A 38 -6.31 4.70 9.69
C GLU A 38 -7.27 5.83 9.31
N THR A 39 -6.87 7.09 9.51
CA THR A 39 -7.66 8.28 9.19
C THR A 39 -7.53 8.74 7.73
N ARG A 40 -6.87 7.94 6.87
CA ARG A 40 -6.68 8.20 5.43
C ARG A 40 -6.03 9.56 5.14
N LYS A 41 -5.04 9.93 5.97
CA LYS A 41 -4.17 11.09 5.76
C LYS A 41 -2.82 10.71 5.16
N ILE A 42 -2.49 9.43 5.19
CA ILE A 42 -1.43 8.82 4.39
C ILE A 42 -2.11 8.02 3.30
N ASP A 43 -1.75 8.29 2.05
CA ASP A 43 -2.21 7.48 0.92
C ASP A 43 -1.26 6.29 0.75
N GLN A 44 -1.82 5.11 0.53
CA GLN A 44 -1.07 3.89 0.24
C GLN A 44 -1.41 3.43 -1.17
N LEU A 45 -0.37 3.12 -1.94
CA LEU A 45 -0.48 2.53 -3.27
C LEU A 45 0.27 1.19 -3.28
N CYS A 46 -0.43 0.12 -3.66
CA CYS A 46 0.19 -1.18 -3.91
C CYS A 46 0.13 -1.46 -5.41
N GLU A 47 1.30 -1.62 -6.03
CA GLU A 47 1.46 -1.82 -7.46
C GLU A 47 2.13 -3.16 -7.70
N ARG A 48 1.79 -3.83 -8.81
CA ARG A 48 2.59 -4.96 -9.29
C ARG A 48 3.77 -4.43 -10.08
N GLY A 49 4.97 -4.86 -9.70
CA GLY A 49 6.20 -4.50 -10.39
C GLY A 49 6.22 -5.01 -11.82
N ILE A 50 6.93 -4.27 -12.67
CA ILE A 50 7.23 -4.59 -14.06
C ILE A 50 8.75 -4.58 -14.24
N ASP A 51 9.23 -5.07 -15.39
CA ASP A 51 10.65 -5.09 -15.73
C ASP A 51 11.50 -5.74 -14.62
N GLU A 52 12.40 -5.00 -13.98
CA GLU A 52 13.28 -5.50 -12.92
C GLU A 52 12.51 -5.95 -11.66
N ASP A 53 11.32 -5.40 -11.43
CA ASP A 53 10.43 -5.75 -10.31
C ASP A 53 9.35 -6.78 -10.72
N ALA A 54 9.47 -7.42 -11.89
CA ALA A 54 8.46 -8.35 -12.39
C ALA A 54 8.19 -9.49 -11.38
N GLY A 55 6.91 -9.64 -11.01
CA GLY A 55 6.47 -10.65 -10.04
C GLY A 55 6.53 -10.20 -8.59
N LEU A 56 7.01 -8.98 -8.30
CA LEU A 56 7.02 -8.38 -6.98
C LEU A 56 5.85 -7.39 -6.80
N TYR A 57 5.55 -7.07 -5.55
CA TYR A 57 4.64 -6.00 -5.17
C TYR A 57 5.44 -4.83 -4.60
N ARG A 58 5.10 -3.60 -5.03
CA ARG A 58 5.63 -2.37 -4.47
C ARG A 58 4.54 -1.65 -3.69
N ALA A 59 4.76 -1.49 -2.39
CA ALA A 59 3.96 -0.60 -1.57
C ALA A 59 4.65 0.78 -1.52
N SER A 60 3.90 1.85 -1.77
CA SER A 60 4.35 3.22 -1.58
C SER A 60 3.39 3.98 -0.68
N TYR A 61 3.95 4.83 0.17
CA TYR A 61 3.23 5.64 1.16
C TYR A 61 3.50 7.11 0.92
N TYR A 62 2.43 7.90 0.82
CA TYR A 62 2.49 9.32 0.52
C TYR A 62 2.02 10.15 1.72
N TYR A 63 2.84 11.10 2.14
CA TYR A 63 2.48 12.06 3.17
C TYR A 63 3.09 13.43 2.88
N GLY A 64 2.24 14.44 2.67
CA GLY A 64 2.68 15.77 2.26
C GLY A 64 3.39 15.71 0.90
N ARG A 65 4.69 16.01 0.88
CA ARG A 65 5.55 15.96 -0.33
C ARG A 65 6.52 14.77 -0.34
N LYS A 66 6.36 13.82 0.60
CA LYS A 66 7.22 12.64 0.70
C LYS A 66 6.52 11.41 0.13
N ARG A 67 7.30 10.57 -0.54
CA ARG A 67 6.96 9.20 -0.93
C ARG A 67 8.05 8.28 -0.37
N VAL A 68 7.63 7.21 0.29
CA VAL A 68 8.48 6.10 0.73
C VAL A 68 7.97 4.83 0.09
#